data_AF-A0A2V9TB47-F1
#
_entry.id   AF-A0A2V9TB47-F1
#
_cell.length_a   1.000
_cell.length_b   1.000
_cell.length_c   1.000
_cell.angle_alpha   90.00
_cell.angle_beta   90.00
_cell.angle_gamma   90.00
#
_symmetry.space_group_name_H-M   'P 1'
#
loop_
_entity.id
_entity.type
_entity.pdbx_description
1 polymer ?
#
loop_
_entity_poly.entity_id
_entity_poly.type
_entity_poly.pdbx_seq_one_letter_code
_entity_poly.pdbx_strand_id
1 'polypeptide(L)'
;FTVGVRGFAQSPNGVGGRGDVASPCATACGAGYSIGVLGVINATSGSAGVFEEDYPDGGGTLIVGRTMTHTPGVLQNMFRVNDAGDVFATTYNTGGADFAEAFSVKGSKSAYAAGDVLVIDHSSARRLARAAKPYSTLVAGIYSTKPGVLATPYKMGEVPKSDVPLAVVGVVPCKVTAENGAIEAGDLLVTSSKQGYAMKGTDRRKMIGAVLGKALEPLPQGSGVIQVLVTLQ
;
A
#
# COMPACT_ATOMS: atom_id res chain seq x y z
N PHE A 1 -4.11 -34.18 21.16
CA PHE A 1 -4.52 -32.79 20.94
C PHE A 1 -5.84 -32.54 21.66
N THR A 2 -5.91 -31.53 22.52
CA THR A 2 -7.17 -31.13 23.18
C THR A 2 -7.96 -30.25 22.23
N VAL A 3 -9.20 -30.61 21.92
CA VAL A 3 -10.13 -29.84 21.08
C VAL A 3 -11.31 -29.43 21.94
N GLY A 4 -11.62 -28.14 22.02
CA GLY A 4 -12.72 -27.62 22.86
C GLY A 4 -14.11 -27.84 22.24
N VAL A 5 -14.26 -27.59 20.94
CA VAL A 5 -15.50 -27.82 20.17
C VAL A 5 -15.11 -28.27 18.76
N ARG A 6 -15.68 -29.37 18.26
CA ARG A 6 -15.53 -29.84 16.86
C ARG A 6 -16.91 -29.91 16.21
N GLY A 7 -17.16 -29.02 15.27
CA GLY A 7 -18.32 -29.06 14.38
C GLY A 7 -17.94 -29.71 13.05
N PHE A 8 -18.71 -30.70 12.57
CA PHE A 8 -18.49 -31.34 11.27
C PHE A 8 -19.83 -31.53 10.57
N ALA A 9 -19.93 -31.04 9.33
CA ALA A 9 -21.10 -31.22 8.48
C ALA A 9 -20.65 -31.73 7.11
N GLN A 10 -21.17 -32.87 6.68
CA GLN A 10 -20.88 -33.47 5.38
C GLN A 10 -22.13 -33.40 4.50
N SER A 11 -22.28 -32.28 3.80
CA SER A 11 -23.41 -31.97 2.93
C SER A 11 -22.98 -30.89 1.93
N PRO A 12 -23.55 -30.84 0.69
CA PRO A 12 -23.29 -29.77 -0.25
C PRO A 12 -23.59 -28.35 0.28
N ASN A 13 -24.43 -28.24 1.32
CA ASN A 13 -24.83 -26.97 1.94
C ASN A 13 -24.72 -27.02 3.49
N GLY A 14 -23.81 -27.84 4.03
CA GLY A 14 -23.69 -28.06 5.48
C GLY A 14 -23.10 -26.86 6.24
N VAL A 15 -23.57 -26.63 7.47
CA VAL A 15 -22.96 -25.69 8.42
C VAL A 15 -22.40 -26.50 9.60
N GLY A 16 -21.07 -26.55 9.72
CA GLY A 16 -20.39 -27.31 10.79
C GLY A 16 -20.54 -26.70 12.18
N GLY A 17 -20.72 -25.38 12.28
CA GLY A 17 -20.98 -24.65 13.51
C GLY A 17 -21.53 -23.25 13.23
N ARG A 18 -22.45 -22.77 14.08
CA ARG A 18 -23.10 -21.45 13.95
C ARG A 18 -23.13 -20.73 15.29
N GLY A 19 -22.57 -19.52 15.34
CA GLY A 19 -22.69 -18.61 16.48
C GLY A 19 -23.58 -17.43 16.10
N ASP A 20 -24.79 -17.36 16.65
CA ASP A 20 -25.70 -16.23 16.48
C ASP A 20 -25.65 -15.34 17.71
N VAL A 21 -25.48 -14.03 17.52
CA VAL A 21 -25.59 -13.04 18.59
C VAL A 21 -26.52 -11.93 18.14
N ALA A 22 -27.53 -11.64 18.96
CA ALA A 22 -28.47 -10.56 18.74
C ALA A 22 -28.49 -9.65 19.97
N SER A 23 -28.39 -8.34 19.74
CA SER A 23 -28.66 -7.35 20.78
C SER A 23 -29.94 -6.60 20.39
N PRO A 24 -31.05 -6.75 21.13
CA PRO A 24 -32.31 -6.08 20.83
C PRO A 24 -32.35 -4.61 21.30
N CYS A 25 -31.22 -4.06 21.76
CA CYS A 25 -31.19 -2.78 22.46
C CYS A 25 -31.16 -1.56 21.52
N ALA A 26 -32.07 -0.60 21.74
CA ALA A 26 -32.02 0.73 21.15
C ALA A 26 -31.09 1.67 21.96
N THR A 27 -30.04 2.20 21.31
CA THR A 27 -29.20 3.39 21.64
C THR A 27 -28.67 3.63 23.08
N ALA A 28 -29.03 2.85 24.10
CA ALA A 28 -28.75 3.18 25.51
C ALA A 28 -28.18 2.03 26.37
N CYS A 29 -27.90 0.86 25.81
CA CYS A 29 -27.12 -0.17 26.49
C CYS A 29 -25.64 0.12 26.22
N GLY A 30 -24.81 0.13 27.26
CA GLY A 30 -23.40 0.54 27.21
C GLY A 30 -22.62 -0.05 26.02
N ALA A 31 -21.55 0.65 25.64
CA ALA A 31 -20.75 0.53 24.41
C ALA A 31 -20.08 -0.83 24.15
N GLY A 32 -20.84 -1.93 24.17
CA GLY A 32 -20.40 -3.26 23.78
C GLY A 32 -20.78 -3.56 22.33
N TYR A 33 -19.91 -4.31 21.64
CA TYR A 33 -20.19 -4.86 20.31
C TYR A 33 -20.53 -6.36 20.45
N SER A 34 -21.54 -6.83 19.72
CA SER A 34 -21.90 -8.25 19.67
C SER A 34 -20.84 -9.04 18.91
N ILE A 35 -20.34 -10.15 19.48
CA ILE A 35 -19.28 -10.96 18.88
C ILE A 35 -19.78 -12.38 18.63
N GLY A 36 -19.95 -12.76 17.36
CA GLY A 36 -20.34 -14.13 16.97
C GLY A 36 -19.20 -15.15 17.05
N VAL A 37 -17.98 -14.73 16.75
CA VAL A 37 -16.76 -15.56 16.82
C VAL A 37 -15.60 -14.71 17.33
N LEU A 38 -14.89 -15.19 18.36
CA LEU A 38 -13.70 -14.53 18.92
C LEU A 38 -12.54 -15.54 19.00
N GLY A 39 -11.48 -15.29 18.21
CA GLY A 39 -10.20 -15.98 18.35
C GLY A 39 -9.22 -15.12 19.16
N VAL A 40 -8.67 -15.64 20.26
CA VAL A 40 -7.66 -14.95 21.06
C VAL A 40 -6.42 -15.82 21.20
N ILE A 41 -5.26 -15.25 20.91
CA ILE A 41 -3.96 -15.85 21.20
C ILE A 41 -3.21 -14.95 22.16
N ASN A 42 -2.67 -15.55 23.22
CA ASN A 42 -1.78 -14.90 24.18
C ASN A 42 -0.39 -15.55 24.10
N ALA A 43 0.28 -15.37 22.95
CA ALA A 43 1.59 -15.93 22.66
C ALA A 43 2.36 -15.00 21.70
N THR A 44 3.69 -15.14 21.67
CA THR A 44 4.57 -14.36 20.76
C THR A 44 4.45 -14.78 19.29
N SER A 45 3.84 -15.94 19.03
CA SER A 45 3.53 -16.45 17.70
C SER A 45 2.34 -17.42 17.77
N GLY A 46 1.55 -17.48 16.70
CA GLY A 46 0.38 -18.35 16.58
C GLY A 46 -0.72 -17.72 15.70
N SER A 47 -1.69 -18.53 15.27
CA SER A 47 -2.81 -18.09 14.41
C SER A 47 -4.14 -18.18 15.15
N ALA A 48 -4.77 -17.04 15.45
CA ALA A 48 -6.03 -17.00 16.20
C ALA A 48 -7.22 -17.57 15.39
N GLY A 49 -7.04 -17.66 14.08
CA GLY A 49 -7.90 -18.39 13.16
C GLY A 49 -7.07 -18.89 11.98
N VAL A 50 -7.43 -20.06 11.46
CA VAL A 50 -6.90 -20.64 10.23
C VAL A 50 -8.11 -21.02 9.39
N PHE A 51 -8.16 -20.54 8.15
CA PHE A 51 -9.24 -20.81 7.20
C PHE A 51 -8.63 -21.62 6.06
N GLU A 52 -8.95 -22.91 6.02
CA GLU A 52 -8.35 -23.89 5.12
C GLU A 52 -9.46 -24.53 4.27
N GLU A 53 -9.22 -24.56 2.96
CA GLU A 53 -9.92 -25.46 2.05
C GLU A 53 -9.07 -26.72 1.90
N ASP A 54 -9.53 -27.83 2.47
CA ASP A 54 -8.92 -29.15 2.31
C ASP A 54 -9.71 -29.94 1.25
N TYR A 55 -9.73 -29.41 0.02
CA TYR A 55 -10.38 -30.03 -1.13
C TYR A 55 -9.56 -29.82 -2.42
N PRO A 56 -9.32 -30.88 -3.21
CA PRO A 56 -8.31 -30.84 -4.28
C PRO A 56 -8.74 -30.08 -5.54
N ASP A 57 -10.04 -29.90 -5.77
CA ASP A 57 -10.55 -29.26 -6.99
C ASP A 57 -10.52 -27.71 -6.90
N GLY A 58 -10.26 -27.16 -5.71
CA GLY A 58 -10.24 -25.72 -5.45
C GLY A 58 -11.55 -24.99 -5.79
N GLY A 59 -11.44 -23.69 -6.03
CA GLY A 59 -12.55 -22.78 -6.35
C GLY A 59 -13.31 -22.27 -5.13
N GLY A 60 -12.82 -22.56 -3.93
CA GLY A 60 -13.47 -22.21 -2.67
C GLY A 60 -13.43 -20.73 -2.31
N THR A 61 -14.14 -20.42 -1.23
CA THR A 61 -14.07 -19.11 -0.56
C THR A 61 -13.65 -19.34 0.89
N LEU A 62 -12.48 -18.80 1.25
CA LEU A 62 -11.93 -18.93 2.60
C LEU A 62 -12.68 -18.04 3.58
N ILE A 63 -12.95 -16.79 3.18
CA ILE A 63 -13.65 -15.81 4.02
C ILE A 63 -14.66 -15.04 3.17
N VAL A 64 -15.86 -14.85 3.70
CA VAL A 64 -16.87 -13.97 3.11
C VAL A 64 -17.50 -13.07 4.17
N GLY A 65 -17.45 -11.76 3.94
CA GLY A 65 -18.16 -10.75 4.71
C GLY A 65 -19.42 -10.32 3.95
N ARG A 66 -20.58 -10.39 4.62
CA ARG A 66 -21.87 -10.00 4.04
C ARG A 66 -22.58 -8.98 4.91
N THR A 67 -23.35 -8.10 4.28
CA THR A 67 -24.29 -7.21 4.96
C THR A 67 -25.69 -7.38 4.38
N MET A 68 -26.72 -7.12 5.17
CA MET A 68 -28.07 -7.01 4.63
C MET A 68 -28.15 -5.77 3.73
N THR A 69 -28.79 -5.94 2.59
CA THR A 69 -29.23 -4.80 1.78
C THR A 69 -30.40 -4.09 2.45
N HIS A 70 -30.90 -3.01 1.85
CA HIS A 70 -32.16 -2.39 2.29
C HIS A 70 -33.40 -3.26 2.07
N THR A 71 -33.26 -4.44 1.43
CA THR A 71 -34.31 -5.45 1.34
C THR A 71 -34.11 -6.53 2.41
N PRO A 72 -35.06 -6.73 3.33
CA PRO A 72 -34.96 -7.76 4.36
C PRO A 72 -34.70 -9.16 3.78
N GLY A 73 -33.76 -9.90 4.38
CA GLY A 73 -33.39 -11.25 3.96
C GLY A 73 -32.47 -11.33 2.75
N VAL A 74 -32.15 -10.21 2.09
CA VAL A 74 -31.22 -10.17 0.96
C VAL A 74 -29.84 -9.72 1.45
N LEU A 75 -28.83 -10.58 1.27
CA LEU A 75 -27.44 -10.32 1.64
C LEU A 75 -26.61 -9.92 0.43
N GLN A 76 -25.68 -9.00 0.65
CA GLN A 76 -24.67 -8.60 -0.33
C GLN A 76 -23.27 -8.90 0.21
N ASN A 77 -22.40 -9.44 -0.64
CA ASN A 77 -20.98 -9.61 -0.33
C ASN A 77 -20.28 -8.24 -0.31
N MET A 78 -19.61 -7.94 0.80
CA MET A 78 -18.82 -6.71 0.98
C MET A 78 -17.31 -6.97 0.94
N PHE A 79 -16.92 -8.18 1.35
CA PHE A 79 -15.53 -8.65 1.42
C PHE A 79 -15.48 -10.13 1.08
N ARG A 80 -14.46 -10.57 0.35
CA ARG A 80 -14.24 -11.98 0.05
C ARG A 80 -12.77 -12.29 -0.16
N VAL A 81 -12.32 -13.43 0.36
CA VAL A 81 -11.01 -14.03 0.04
C VAL A 81 -11.29 -15.42 -0.54
N ASN A 82 -10.84 -15.67 -1.77
CA ASN A 82 -10.91 -17.02 -2.36
C ASN A 82 -9.67 -17.85 -2.02
N ASP A 83 -9.71 -19.11 -2.40
CA ASP A 83 -8.63 -20.08 -2.29
C ASP A 83 -7.37 -19.70 -3.10
N ALA A 84 -7.52 -18.96 -4.21
CA ALA A 84 -6.41 -18.40 -4.97
C ALA A 84 -5.70 -17.22 -4.26
N GLY A 85 -6.25 -16.70 -3.16
CA GLY A 85 -5.69 -15.58 -2.41
C GLY A 85 -6.12 -14.19 -2.92
N ASP A 86 -7.03 -14.13 -3.88
CA ASP A 86 -7.62 -12.88 -4.34
C ASP A 86 -8.49 -12.26 -3.23
N VAL A 87 -8.23 -10.98 -2.95
CA VAL A 87 -8.99 -10.21 -1.97
C VAL A 87 -9.93 -9.26 -2.72
N PHE A 88 -11.23 -9.45 -2.54
CA PHE A 88 -12.27 -8.58 -3.06
C PHE A 88 -12.86 -7.74 -1.94
N ALA A 89 -12.95 -6.44 -2.13
CA ALA A 89 -13.66 -5.54 -1.22
C ALA A 89 -14.34 -4.43 -2.02
N THR A 90 -15.49 -3.93 -1.52
CA THR A 90 -16.17 -2.78 -2.15
C THR A 90 -15.35 -1.49 -2.01
N THR A 91 -14.49 -1.38 -1.00
CA THR A 91 -13.61 -0.23 -0.76
C THR A 91 -12.38 -0.67 0.02
N TYR A 92 -11.23 -0.06 -0.27
CA TYR A 92 -10.00 -0.22 0.51
C TYR A 92 -9.68 1.10 1.19
N ASN A 93 -9.46 1.06 2.51
CA ASN A 93 -8.96 2.19 3.28
C ASN A 93 -7.64 1.77 3.92
N THR A 94 -6.53 2.09 3.26
CA THR A 94 -5.21 1.52 3.56
C THR A 94 -4.36 2.41 4.48
N GLY A 95 -4.80 3.64 4.76
CA GLY A 95 -4.11 4.57 5.65
C GLY A 95 -2.78 5.14 5.12
N GLY A 96 -2.42 4.87 3.86
CA GLY A 96 -1.33 5.52 3.11
C GLY A 96 -1.86 6.17 1.82
N ALA A 97 -1.15 7.18 1.31
CA ALA A 97 -1.65 8.06 0.25
C ALA A 97 -1.07 7.77 -1.14
N ASP A 98 -0.17 6.79 -1.24
CA ASP A 98 0.55 6.43 -2.45
C ASP A 98 0.49 4.93 -2.77
N PHE A 99 0.64 4.63 -4.05
CA PHE A 99 0.96 3.31 -4.54
C PHE A 99 2.47 3.25 -4.76
N ALA A 100 3.13 2.33 -4.06
CA ALA A 100 4.54 2.10 -4.18
C ALA A 100 4.85 0.67 -4.63
N GLU A 101 5.98 0.50 -5.30
CA GLU A 101 6.52 -0.81 -5.64
C GLU A 101 7.88 -1.02 -4.98
N ALA A 102 8.16 -2.24 -4.52
CA ALA A 102 9.43 -2.60 -3.92
C ALA A 102 10.52 -2.78 -5.00
N PHE A 103 11.56 -1.95 -4.93
CA PHE A 103 12.71 -2.00 -5.85
C PHE A 103 14.03 -2.20 -5.14
N SER A 104 14.93 -2.93 -5.80
CA SER A 104 16.33 -2.97 -5.42
C SER A 104 17.02 -1.62 -5.70
N VAL A 105 18.07 -1.31 -4.95
CA VAL A 105 18.85 -0.07 -5.11
C VAL A 105 20.32 -0.36 -5.35
N LYS A 106 21.01 0.54 -6.04
CA LYS A 106 22.46 0.46 -6.25
C LYS A 106 23.19 0.70 -4.93
N GLY A 107 24.01 -0.27 -4.53
CA GLY A 107 24.75 -0.22 -3.27
C GLY A 107 23.88 -0.60 -2.06
N SER A 108 24.18 -0.02 -0.90
CA SER A 108 23.43 -0.31 0.34
C SER A 108 22.16 0.56 0.46
N LYS A 109 21.06 -0.04 0.93
CA LYS A 109 19.83 0.68 1.31
C LYS A 109 20.09 1.80 2.31
N SER A 110 21.08 1.67 3.20
CA SER A 110 21.42 2.72 4.18
C SER A 110 21.93 4.02 3.56
N ALA A 111 22.32 4.00 2.28
CA ALA A 111 22.65 5.20 1.53
C ALA A 111 21.41 5.95 1.01
N TYR A 112 20.21 5.41 1.20
CA TYR A 112 18.95 5.99 0.73
C TYR A 112 18.10 6.38 1.92
N ALA A 113 17.31 7.43 1.75
CA ALA A 113 16.38 7.89 2.76
C ALA A 113 15.06 8.29 2.11
N ALA A 114 13.98 8.21 2.89
CA ALA A 114 12.66 8.61 2.41
C ALA A 114 12.66 10.06 1.89
N GLY A 115 11.89 10.28 0.84
CA GLY A 115 11.86 11.51 0.06
C GLY A 115 13.00 11.69 -0.93
N ASP A 116 13.96 10.76 -1.00
CA ASP A 116 14.93 10.74 -2.10
C ASP A 116 14.22 10.54 -3.44
N VAL A 117 14.55 11.36 -4.43
CA VAL A 117 14.15 11.17 -5.82
C VAL A 117 15.06 10.11 -6.45
N LEU A 118 14.45 9.07 -7.02
CA LEU A 118 15.17 7.93 -7.57
C LEU A 118 15.04 7.89 -9.10
N VAL A 119 16.07 7.36 -9.74
CA VAL A 119 16.16 7.16 -11.18
C VAL A 119 16.46 5.69 -11.50
N ILE A 120 16.09 5.27 -12.70
CA ILE A 120 16.43 3.95 -13.24
C ILE A 120 17.96 3.84 -13.38
N ASP A 121 18.55 2.78 -12.83
CA ASP A 121 19.96 2.46 -13.02
C ASP A 121 20.14 1.57 -14.27
N HIS A 122 20.68 2.13 -15.35
CA HIS A 122 20.94 1.38 -16.58
C HIS A 122 21.95 0.23 -16.45
N SER A 123 22.72 0.19 -15.36
CA SER A 123 23.74 -0.87 -15.17
C SER A 123 23.19 -2.19 -14.64
N SER A 124 21.88 -2.27 -14.33
CA SER A 124 21.24 -3.51 -13.86
C SER A 124 19.75 -3.52 -14.18
N ALA A 125 19.20 -4.71 -14.43
CA ALA A 125 17.76 -4.89 -14.51
C ALA A 125 17.10 -4.55 -13.15
N ARG A 126 15.96 -3.85 -13.19
CA ARG A 126 15.07 -3.58 -12.05
C ARG A 126 15.80 -3.05 -10.80
N ARG A 127 16.68 -2.07 -11.00
CA ARG A 127 17.43 -1.40 -9.93
C ARG A 127 17.34 0.12 -10.06
N LEU A 128 17.31 0.79 -8.92
CA LEU A 128 17.26 2.25 -8.83
C LEU A 128 18.56 2.83 -8.28
N ALA A 129 18.77 4.13 -8.52
CA ALA A 129 19.81 4.93 -7.90
C ALA A 129 19.26 6.31 -7.52
N ARG A 130 19.95 7.04 -6.63
CA ARG A 130 19.58 8.43 -6.34
C ARG A 130 19.77 9.28 -7.60
N ALA A 131 18.79 10.13 -7.90
CA ALA A 131 18.93 11.14 -8.94
C ALA A 131 20.18 12.00 -8.67
N ALA A 132 20.96 12.32 -9.69
CA ALA A 132 22.17 13.14 -9.54
C ALA A 132 22.40 14.10 -10.73
N LYS A 133 21.43 14.16 -11.65
CA LYS A 133 21.48 15.01 -12.84
C LYS A 133 20.19 15.81 -12.94
N PRO A 134 20.25 17.12 -13.21
CA PRO A 134 19.09 17.92 -13.53
C PRO A 134 18.31 17.35 -14.71
N TYR A 135 16.98 17.41 -14.67
CA TYR A 135 16.11 17.02 -15.80
C TYR A 135 16.38 15.61 -16.35
N SER A 136 16.64 14.65 -15.46
CA SER A 136 16.88 13.26 -15.85
C SER A 136 15.60 12.63 -16.37
N THR A 137 15.61 12.14 -17.60
CA THR A 137 14.50 11.36 -18.19
C THR A 137 14.37 9.95 -17.60
N LEU A 138 15.29 9.57 -16.72
CA LEU A 138 15.28 8.29 -16.01
C LEU A 138 14.55 8.36 -14.67
N VAL A 139 13.92 9.50 -14.35
CA VAL A 139 13.19 9.67 -13.10
C VAL A 139 12.13 8.57 -12.97
N ALA A 140 12.16 7.88 -11.83
CA ALA A 140 11.33 6.70 -11.60
C ALA A 140 10.31 6.91 -10.48
N GLY A 141 10.51 7.91 -9.62
CA GLY A 141 9.62 8.19 -8.50
C GLY A 141 10.38 8.67 -7.26
N ILE A 142 9.73 8.53 -6.11
CA ILE A 142 10.23 9.01 -4.81
C ILE A 142 10.24 7.86 -3.81
N TYR A 143 11.27 7.78 -2.97
CA TYR A 143 11.27 6.83 -1.86
C TYR A 143 10.14 7.17 -0.86
N SER A 144 9.09 6.36 -0.82
CA SER A 144 7.93 6.49 0.08
C SER A 144 8.26 6.19 1.55
N THR A 145 7.61 6.91 2.46
CA THR A 145 7.67 6.65 3.91
C THR A 145 6.63 5.63 4.36
N LYS A 146 5.42 5.67 3.79
CA LYS A 146 4.27 4.87 4.23
C LYS A 146 3.31 4.59 3.06
N PRO A 147 3.65 3.63 2.19
CA PRO A 147 2.79 3.22 1.08
C PRO A 147 1.39 2.84 1.55
N GLY A 148 0.36 3.30 0.82
CA GLY A 148 -1.00 2.78 0.97
C GLY A 148 -1.13 1.39 0.35
N VAL A 149 -0.41 1.14 -0.74
CA VAL A 149 -0.24 -0.19 -1.33
C VAL A 149 1.24 -0.39 -1.63
N LEU A 150 1.78 -1.55 -1.25
CA LEU A 150 3.13 -1.97 -1.61
C LEU A 150 3.06 -3.17 -2.57
N ALA A 151 3.30 -2.92 -3.85
CA ALA A 151 3.41 -3.95 -4.86
C ALA A 151 4.80 -4.60 -4.85
N THR A 152 4.84 -5.90 -5.17
CA THR A 152 6.07 -6.70 -5.15
C THR A 152 5.96 -7.88 -6.13
N PRO A 153 7.04 -8.24 -6.83
CA PRO A 153 7.11 -9.48 -7.63
C PRO A 153 7.45 -10.71 -6.78
N TYR A 154 7.86 -10.52 -5.52
CA TYR A 154 8.20 -11.60 -4.59
C TYR A 154 6.93 -12.25 -4.03
N LYS A 155 7.05 -13.51 -3.61
CA LYS A 155 5.97 -14.21 -2.92
C LYS A 155 5.66 -13.56 -1.57
N MET A 156 4.50 -13.91 -1.02
CA MET A 156 4.05 -13.42 0.28
C MET A 156 5.11 -13.65 1.36
N GLY A 157 5.51 -12.58 2.05
CA GLY A 157 6.52 -12.63 3.12
C GLY A 157 7.98 -12.63 2.65
N GLU A 158 8.25 -12.65 1.35
CA GLU A 158 9.61 -12.78 0.80
C GLU A 158 10.23 -11.46 0.31
N VAL A 159 9.59 -10.31 0.56
CA VAL A 159 10.12 -9.00 0.15
C VAL A 159 11.47 -8.74 0.83
N PRO A 160 12.58 -8.54 0.09
CA PRO A 160 13.88 -8.28 0.67
C PRO A 160 13.87 -7.00 1.51
N LYS A 161 14.43 -7.06 2.72
CA LYS A 161 14.58 -5.87 3.59
C LYS A 161 15.45 -4.78 2.98
N SER A 162 16.30 -5.14 2.00
CA SER A 162 17.14 -4.25 1.21
C SER A 162 16.38 -3.43 0.17
N ASP A 163 15.17 -3.82 -0.20
CA ASP A 163 14.38 -3.10 -1.19
C ASP A 163 13.77 -1.83 -0.57
N VAL A 164 13.56 -0.83 -1.42
CA VAL A 164 12.93 0.44 -1.07
C VAL A 164 11.55 0.53 -1.73
N PRO A 165 10.52 1.01 -1.01
CA PRO A 165 9.24 1.35 -1.61
C PRO A 165 9.38 2.63 -2.45
N LEU A 166 9.22 2.49 -3.77
CA LEU A 166 9.21 3.60 -4.71
C LEU A 166 7.76 4.02 -4.98
N ALA A 167 7.36 5.20 -4.54
CA ALA A 167 6.09 5.81 -4.92
C ALA A 167 6.11 6.16 -6.41
N VAL A 168 5.19 5.57 -7.16
CA VAL A 168 5.00 5.83 -8.60
C VAL A 168 3.77 6.70 -8.86
N VAL A 169 2.82 6.72 -7.93
CA VAL A 169 1.66 7.61 -7.95
C VAL A 169 1.16 7.88 -6.54
N GLY A 170 0.64 9.08 -6.32
CA GLY A 170 0.04 9.51 -5.05
C GLY A 170 0.84 10.63 -4.38
N VAL A 171 0.56 10.86 -3.10
CA VAL A 171 1.13 11.99 -2.36
C VAL A 171 2.19 11.52 -1.38
N VAL A 172 3.43 11.98 -1.57
CA VAL A 172 4.56 11.61 -0.72
C VAL A 172 5.46 12.80 -0.39
N PRO A 173 6.16 12.77 0.76
CA PRO A 173 7.20 13.75 1.06
C PRO A 173 8.36 13.61 0.07
N CYS A 174 8.82 14.73 -0.49
CA CYS A 174 9.92 14.82 -1.45
C CYS A 174 10.98 15.78 -0.96
N LYS A 175 12.24 15.37 -1.02
CA LYS A 175 13.37 16.29 -0.86
C LYS A 175 13.45 17.21 -2.07
N VAL A 176 13.47 18.51 -1.83
CA VAL A 176 13.46 19.54 -2.87
C VAL A 176 14.46 20.64 -2.60
N THR A 177 14.92 21.31 -3.65
CA THR A 177 15.79 22.48 -3.57
C THR A 177 15.29 23.60 -4.50
N ALA A 178 15.47 24.84 -4.04
CA ALA A 178 15.14 26.04 -4.79
C ALA A 178 16.26 26.47 -5.77
N GLU A 179 17.08 25.54 -6.27
CA GLU A 179 18.19 25.87 -7.18
C GLU A 179 17.72 26.47 -8.53
N ASN A 180 16.49 26.14 -8.94
CA ASN A 180 15.79 26.74 -10.08
C ASN A 180 14.75 27.81 -9.66
N GLY A 181 14.94 28.40 -8.48
CA GLY A 181 14.03 29.38 -7.89
C GLY A 181 13.04 28.78 -6.90
N ALA A 182 12.24 29.65 -6.28
CA ALA A 182 11.20 29.28 -5.34
C ALA A 182 10.20 28.30 -5.96
N ILE A 183 9.79 27.30 -5.19
CA ILE A 183 8.75 26.34 -5.54
C ILE A 183 7.43 26.83 -4.95
N GLU A 184 6.38 26.83 -5.76
CA GLU A 184 5.01 27.10 -5.37
C GLU A 184 4.13 25.86 -5.59
N ALA A 185 3.00 25.79 -4.90
CA ALA A 185 2.04 24.71 -5.12
C ALA A 185 1.57 24.69 -6.59
N GLY A 186 1.57 23.51 -7.20
CA GLY A 186 1.22 23.30 -8.61
C GLY A 186 2.42 23.32 -9.58
N ASP A 187 3.59 23.80 -9.14
CA ASP A 187 4.82 23.76 -9.94
C ASP A 187 5.18 22.32 -10.31
N LEU A 188 5.59 22.14 -11.56
CA LEU A 188 6.14 20.87 -12.03
C LEU A 188 7.55 20.70 -11.49
N LEU A 189 7.82 19.52 -10.93
CA LEU A 189 9.11 19.18 -10.34
C LEU A 189 9.88 18.21 -11.25
N VAL A 190 11.19 18.42 -11.34
CA VAL A 190 12.15 17.58 -12.06
C VAL A 190 13.31 17.24 -11.13
N THR A 191 14.15 16.26 -11.48
CA THR A 191 15.38 15.99 -10.71
C THR A 191 16.32 17.21 -10.71
N SER A 192 17.07 17.41 -9.63
CA SER A 192 18.01 18.53 -9.47
C SER A 192 19.47 18.08 -9.63
N SER A 193 20.39 19.04 -9.52
CA SER A 193 21.83 18.80 -9.46
C SER A 193 22.25 18.22 -8.10
N LYS A 194 21.47 18.49 -7.05
CA LYS A 194 21.68 17.96 -5.70
C LYS A 194 21.18 16.52 -5.62
N GLN A 195 22.06 15.62 -5.20
CA GLN A 195 21.77 14.18 -5.23
C GLN A 195 20.53 13.81 -4.40
N GLY A 196 19.55 13.17 -5.03
CA GLY A 196 18.29 12.71 -4.41
C GLY A 196 17.24 13.81 -4.24
N TYR A 197 17.46 15.02 -4.76
CA TYR A 197 16.52 16.13 -4.64
C TYR A 197 15.82 16.41 -5.97
N ALA A 198 14.59 16.92 -5.87
CA ALA A 198 13.89 17.57 -6.97
C ALA A 198 14.05 19.10 -6.91
N MET A 199 13.68 19.76 -7.99
CA MET A 199 13.62 21.22 -8.11
C MET A 199 12.50 21.63 -9.07
N LYS A 200 12.18 22.92 -9.12
CA LYS A 200 11.25 23.48 -10.11
C LYS A 200 11.73 23.23 -11.54
N GLY A 201 10.85 22.69 -12.38
CA GLY A 201 11.06 22.56 -13.83
C GLY A 201 10.77 23.88 -14.53
N THR A 202 11.81 24.50 -15.11
CA THR A 202 11.73 25.80 -15.78
C THR A 202 11.96 25.70 -17.29
N ASP A 203 12.74 24.72 -17.76
CA ASP A 203 12.96 24.47 -19.20
C ASP A 203 11.98 23.44 -19.77
N ARG A 204 10.89 23.92 -20.36
CA ARG A 204 9.84 23.09 -20.97
C ARG A 204 10.35 22.07 -21.98
N ARG A 205 11.45 22.35 -22.69
CA ARG A 205 12.01 21.43 -23.70
C ARG A 205 12.67 20.19 -23.09
N LYS A 206 13.12 20.30 -21.84
CA LYS A 206 13.77 19.21 -21.10
C LYS A 206 12.80 18.47 -20.17
N MET A 207 11.56 18.93 -20.07
CA MET A 207 10.58 18.37 -19.12
C MET A 207 9.91 17.11 -19.66
N ILE A 208 9.88 16.90 -20.98
CA ILE A 208 9.33 15.67 -21.56
C ILE A 208 10.12 14.46 -21.04
N GLY A 209 9.44 13.56 -20.32
CA GLY A 209 10.03 12.39 -19.67
C GLY A 209 10.83 12.67 -18.38
N ALA A 210 10.98 13.93 -17.96
CA ALA A 210 11.74 14.30 -16.76
C ALA A 210 10.88 14.84 -15.60
N VAL A 211 9.57 15.01 -15.83
CA VAL A 211 8.62 15.45 -14.80
C VAL A 211 8.41 14.31 -13.80
N LEU A 212 8.68 14.61 -12.53
CA LEU A 212 8.42 13.74 -11.39
C LEU A 212 6.96 13.85 -10.91
N GLY A 213 6.42 15.07 -10.95
CA GLY A 213 5.10 15.38 -10.42
C GLY A 213 4.91 16.86 -10.14
N LYS A 214 3.97 17.18 -9.24
CA LYS A 214 3.61 18.56 -8.85
C LYS A 214 3.83 18.80 -7.37
N ALA A 215 4.39 19.95 -7.03
CA ALA A 215 4.47 20.42 -5.66
C ALA A 215 3.06 20.64 -5.09
N LEU A 216 2.83 20.24 -3.84
CA LEU A 216 1.61 20.57 -3.08
C LEU A 216 1.87 21.61 -1.99
N GLU A 217 3.14 21.89 -1.69
CA GLU A 217 3.56 22.89 -0.70
C GLU A 217 4.68 23.75 -1.29
N PRO A 218 4.81 25.00 -0.84
CA PRO A 218 5.86 25.90 -1.32
C PRO A 218 7.22 25.62 -0.67
N LEU A 219 8.30 25.98 -1.37
CA LEU A 219 9.65 26.14 -0.82
C LEU A 219 10.25 27.47 -1.31
N PRO A 220 10.29 28.52 -0.47
CA PRO A 220 10.79 29.83 -0.90
C PRO A 220 12.29 29.87 -1.26
N GLN A 221 13.13 29.14 -0.51
CA GLN A 221 14.59 29.14 -0.71
C GLN A 221 15.26 27.88 -0.14
N GLY A 222 16.50 27.63 -0.54
CA GLY A 222 17.35 26.59 0.05
C GLY A 222 16.95 25.16 -0.32
N SER A 223 16.85 24.29 0.68
CA SER A 223 16.46 22.87 0.54
C SER A 223 15.52 22.49 1.67
N GLY A 224 14.58 21.60 1.39
CA GLY A 224 13.61 21.11 2.38
C GLY A 224 12.94 19.82 1.94
N VAL A 225 11.90 19.44 2.68
CA VAL A 225 10.99 18.36 2.31
C VAL A 225 9.60 18.96 2.16
N ILE A 226 8.94 18.70 1.04
CA ILE A 226 7.57 19.15 0.77
C ILE A 226 6.71 17.97 0.29
N GLN A 227 5.40 18.08 0.45
CA GLN A 227 4.46 17.12 -0.15
C GLN A 227 4.39 17.30 -1.67
N VAL A 228 4.48 16.18 -2.39
CA VAL A 228 4.46 16.14 -3.86
C VAL A 228 3.42 15.13 -4.31
N LEU A 229 2.59 15.54 -5.28
CA LEU A 229 1.76 14.64 -6.05
C LEU A 229 2.61 14.03 -7.18
N VAL A 230 2.99 12.76 -7.01
CA VAL A 230 3.74 11.99 -8.00
C VAL A 230 2.81 11.60 -9.15
N THR A 231 3.22 11.97 -10.36
CA THR A 231 2.51 11.66 -11.61
C THR A 231 3.57 11.45 -12.69
N LEU A 232 4.09 10.22 -12.80
CA LEU A 232 5.06 9.88 -13.85
C LEU A 232 4.33 9.89 -15.20
N GLN A 233 4.84 10.66 -16.17
CA GLN A 233 4.28 10.86 -17.51
C GLN A 233 5.23 10.38 -18.60
#